data_AF-A0A354WS02-F1
#
_entry.id   AF-A0A354WS02-F1
#
_cell.length_a   1.000
_cell.length_b   1.000
_cell.length_c   1.000
_cell.angle_alpha   90.00
_cell.angle_beta   90.00
_cell.angle_gamma   90.00
#
_symmetry.space_group_name_H-M   'P 1'
#
loop_
_entity.id
_entity.type
_entity.pdbx_description
1 polymer ?
#
loop_
_entity_poly.entity_id
_entity_poly.type
_entity_poly.pdbx_seq_one_letter_code
_entity_poly.pdbx_strand_id
1 'polypeptide(L)'
;KGIKRFAVRGEVRLAGIIGNSRNVPGEKELLLEFCKKLNTHLVAFIPRDKIVNIAENHKQTVLEYAPDSAQAGVYRNLAETIWNNTELTIPTPMTFEELEKLAGTYGTED
;
A
#
# COMPACT_ATOMS: atom_id res chain seq x y z
N LYS A 1 -0.37 -3.55 -15.84
CA LYS A 1 -0.94 -3.75 -17.21
C LYS A 1 -2.48 -3.92 -17.23
N GLY A 2 -3.10 -4.61 -16.26
CA GLY A 2 -4.56 -4.82 -16.21
C GLY A 2 -5.41 -3.55 -16.08
N ILE A 3 -5.18 -2.72 -15.04
CA ILE A 3 -6.00 -1.53 -14.76
C ILE A 3 -6.03 -0.55 -15.94
N LYS A 4 -4.88 -0.25 -16.57
CA LYS A 4 -4.84 0.63 -17.76
C LYS A 4 -5.72 0.11 -18.92
N ARG A 5 -5.77 -1.21 -19.13
CA ARG A 5 -6.59 -1.80 -20.20
C ARG A 5 -8.09 -1.69 -19.93
N PHE A 6 -8.50 -1.72 -18.66
CA PHE A 6 -9.91 -1.55 -18.26
C PHE A 6 -10.30 -0.08 -18.06
N ALA A 7 -9.39 0.78 -17.60
CA ALA A 7 -9.63 2.21 -17.41
C ALA A 7 -9.87 2.95 -18.74
N VAL A 8 -9.28 2.48 -19.85
CA VAL A 8 -9.51 3.05 -21.19
C VAL A 8 -10.88 2.63 -21.77
N ARG A 9 -11.51 1.57 -21.25
CA ARG A 9 -12.79 1.04 -21.73
C ARG A 9 -13.95 1.18 -20.72
N GLY A 10 -13.72 1.73 -19.53
CA GLY A 10 -14.73 1.83 -18.47
C GLY A 10 -14.39 2.79 -17.32
N GLU A 11 -15.21 2.75 -16.27
CA GLU A 11 -15.16 3.64 -15.09
C GLU A 11 -14.10 3.23 -14.03
N VAL A 12 -13.31 2.20 -14.28
CA VAL A 12 -12.32 1.70 -13.32
C VAL A 12 -11.18 2.71 -13.15
N ARG A 13 -10.83 3.01 -11.90
CA ARG A 13 -9.73 3.91 -11.51
C ARG A 13 -8.86 3.26 -10.44
N LEU A 14 -7.61 3.70 -10.34
CA LEU A 14 -6.73 3.37 -9.23
C LEU A 14 -6.94 4.40 -8.12
N ALA A 15 -7.31 3.93 -6.93
CA ALA A 15 -7.56 4.78 -5.77
C ALA A 15 -6.31 5.01 -4.92
N GLY A 16 -5.22 4.29 -5.18
CA GLY A 16 -3.98 4.39 -4.41
C GLY A 16 -3.31 3.06 -4.14
N ILE A 17 -2.18 3.12 -3.46
CA ILE A 17 -1.40 1.96 -3.03
C ILE A 17 -1.41 1.88 -1.50
N ILE A 18 -1.53 0.68 -0.96
CA ILE A 18 -1.32 0.39 0.45
C ILE A 18 0.02 -0.33 0.59
N GLY A 19 0.96 0.28 1.31
CA GLY A 19 2.24 -0.32 1.62
C GLY A 19 2.12 -1.21 2.84
N ASN A 20 2.18 -2.53 2.67
CA ASN A 20 2.28 -3.47 3.79
C ASN A 20 3.75 -3.75 4.10
N SER A 21 4.27 -3.10 5.13
CA SER A 21 5.71 -3.07 5.40
C SER A 21 6.27 -4.44 5.78
N ARG A 22 7.47 -4.71 5.30
CA ARG A 22 8.29 -5.87 5.69
C ARG A 22 9.50 -5.46 6.52
N ASN A 23 9.52 -4.24 7.03
CA ASN A 23 10.67 -3.62 7.72
C ASN A 23 11.94 -3.61 6.86
N VAL A 24 11.80 -3.34 5.56
CA VAL A 24 12.95 -3.16 4.67
C VAL A 24 13.38 -1.69 4.72
N PRO A 25 14.69 -1.39 4.83
CA PRO A 25 15.20 -0.02 4.73
C PRO A 25 14.74 0.66 3.44
N GLY A 26 14.39 1.95 3.52
CA GLY A 26 13.93 2.72 2.35
C GLY A 26 12.59 2.32 1.75
N GLU A 27 11.85 1.37 2.36
CA GLU A 27 10.60 0.83 1.80
C GLU A 27 9.51 1.89 1.63
N LYS A 28 9.44 2.86 2.55
CA LYS A 28 8.46 3.94 2.45
C LYS A 28 8.80 4.90 1.30
N GLU A 29 10.06 5.28 1.18
CA GLU A 29 10.58 6.13 0.11
C GLU A 29 10.41 5.47 -1.26
N LEU A 30 10.73 4.18 -1.34
CA LEU A 30 10.49 3.34 -2.52
C LEU A 30 9.03 3.41 -2.96
N LEU A 31 8.10 3.21 -2.03
CA LEU A 31 6.67 3.20 -2.33
C LEU A 31 6.15 4.59 -2.72
N LEU A 32 6.66 5.66 -2.10
CA LEU A 32 6.28 7.03 -2.47
C LEU A 32 6.71 7.34 -3.91
N GLU A 33 7.93 7.00 -4.31
CA GLU A 33 8.40 7.20 -5.68
C GLU A 33 7.70 6.29 -6.68
N PHE A 34 7.41 5.05 -6.28
CA PHE A 34 6.61 4.13 -7.08
C PHE A 34 5.21 4.71 -7.37
N CYS A 35 4.54 5.25 -6.34
CA CYS A 35 3.23 5.87 -6.49
C CYS A 35 3.26 7.07 -7.46
N LYS A 36 4.25 7.96 -7.30
CA LYS A 36 4.45 9.11 -8.19
C LYS A 36 4.56 8.67 -9.65
N LYS A 37 5.45 7.71 -9.94
CA LYS A 37 5.66 7.19 -11.31
C LYS A 37 4.43 6.48 -11.87
N LEU A 38 3.69 5.77 -11.01
CA LEU A 38 2.45 5.09 -11.40
C LEU A 38 1.26 6.05 -11.59
N ASN A 39 1.42 7.35 -11.32
CA ASN A 39 0.35 8.35 -11.29
C ASN A 39 -0.72 8.02 -10.24
N THR A 40 -0.30 7.88 -8.98
CA THR A 40 -1.18 7.62 -7.83
C THR A 40 -0.51 8.08 -6.53
N HIS A 41 -1.11 7.80 -5.38
CA HIS A 41 -0.58 8.14 -4.06
C HIS A 41 -0.55 6.91 -3.14
N LEU A 42 0.22 7.02 -2.05
CA LEU A 42 0.29 6.02 -0.98
C LEU A 42 -0.84 6.31 0.03
N VAL A 43 -1.89 5.49 0.03
CA VAL A 43 -3.07 5.63 0.91
C VAL A 43 -2.70 5.38 2.37
N ALA A 44 -1.88 4.36 2.59
CA ALA A 44 -1.36 4.06 3.92
C ALA A 44 -0.05 3.28 3.82
N PHE A 45 0.73 3.39 4.89
CA PHE A 45 1.88 2.54 5.15
C PHE A 45 1.64 1.79 6.46
N ILE A 46 1.35 0.50 6.35
CA ILE A 46 1.00 -0.39 7.47
C ILE A 46 2.32 -0.98 8.00
N PRO A 47 2.69 -0.72 9.27
CA PRO A 47 3.91 -1.28 9.85
C PRO A 47 3.75 -2.78 10.11
N ARG A 48 4.87 -3.49 10.18
CA ARG A 48 4.91 -4.88 10.62
C ARG A 48 4.69 -4.94 12.13
N ASP A 49 3.64 -5.63 12.56
CA ASP A 49 3.35 -5.85 13.99
C ASP A 49 3.06 -7.34 14.26
N LYS A 50 3.64 -7.87 15.35
CA LYS A 50 3.43 -9.25 15.80
C LYS A 50 1.97 -9.53 16.17
N ILE A 51 1.20 -8.53 16.56
CA ILE A 51 -0.21 -8.69 16.94
C ILE A 51 -1.05 -9.23 15.80
N VAL A 52 -0.66 -8.95 14.55
CA VAL A 52 -1.31 -9.48 13.34
C VAL A 52 -1.21 -11.01 13.33
N ASN A 53 0.00 -11.55 13.45
CA ASN A 53 0.22 -12.99 13.48
C ASN A 53 -0.47 -13.66 14.67
N ILE A 54 -0.51 -12.99 15.84
CA ILE A 54 -1.20 -13.52 17.02
C ILE A 54 -2.70 -13.58 16.76
N ALA A 55 -3.32 -12.52 16.25
CA ALA A 55 -4.74 -12.50 15.91
C ALA A 55 -5.08 -13.57 14.85
N GLU A 56 -4.24 -13.73 13.82
CA GLU A 56 -4.39 -14.76 12.79
C GLU A 56 -4.37 -16.18 13.39
N ASN A 57 -3.47 -16.48 14.34
CA ASN A 57 -3.44 -17.76 15.05
C ASN A 57 -4.73 -18.04 15.83
N HIS A 58 -5.40 -16.99 16.30
CA HIS A 58 -6.70 -17.06 16.95
C HIS A 58 -7.89 -17.03 15.96
N LYS A 59 -7.62 -17.01 14.65
CA LYS A 59 -8.63 -16.90 13.56
C LYS A 59 -9.50 -15.65 13.67
N GLN A 60 -8.92 -14.57 14.21
CA GLN A 60 -9.57 -13.29 14.40
C GLN A 60 -8.82 -12.20 13.63
N THR A 61 -9.53 -11.14 13.27
CA THR A 61 -8.88 -9.89 12.84
C THR A 61 -8.22 -9.20 14.04
N VAL A 62 -7.28 -8.29 13.80
CA VAL A 62 -6.69 -7.48 14.88
C VAL A 62 -7.75 -6.62 15.58
N LEU A 63 -8.76 -6.16 14.85
CA LEU A 63 -9.88 -5.38 15.42
C LEU A 63 -10.72 -6.19 16.41
N GLU A 64 -10.88 -7.50 16.18
CA GLU A 64 -11.61 -8.39 17.09
C GLU A 64 -10.73 -8.87 18.25
N TYR A 65 -9.48 -9.23 17.97
CA TYR A 65 -8.56 -9.82 18.95
C TYR A 65 -8.00 -8.78 19.93
N ALA A 66 -7.56 -7.62 19.42
CA ALA A 66 -6.91 -6.57 20.19
C ALA A 66 -7.38 -5.18 19.73
N PRO A 67 -8.66 -4.83 20.00
CA PRO A 67 -9.29 -3.59 19.50
C PRO A 67 -8.54 -2.32 19.91
N ASP A 68 -7.89 -2.30 21.07
CA ASP A 68 -7.19 -1.12 21.60
C ASP A 68 -5.69 -1.08 21.22
N SER A 69 -5.22 -2.02 20.39
CA SER A 69 -3.83 -2.05 19.93
C SER A 69 -3.52 -0.88 18.97
N ALA A 70 -2.24 -0.46 18.93
CA ALA A 70 -1.77 0.53 17.96
C ALA A 70 -2.08 0.09 16.52
N GLN A 71 -1.90 -1.20 16.21
CA GLN A 71 -2.19 -1.77 14.90
C GLN A 71 -3.69 -1.73 14.55
N ALA A 72 -4.59 -1.95 15.52
CA ALA A 72 -6.03 -1.72 15.32
C ALA A 72 -6.31 -0.26 14.96
N GLY A 73 -5.64 0.69 15.61
CA GLY A 73 -5.67 2.12 15.24
C GLY A 73 -5.24 2.38 13.80
N VAL A 74 -4.15 1.74 13.33
CA VAL A 74 -3.70 1.84 11.92
C VAL A 74 -4.79 1.38 10.95
N TYR A 75 -5.46 0.26 11.23
CA TYR A 75 -6.54 -0.24 10.35
C TYR A 75 -7.79 0.66 10.37
N ARG A 76 -8.13 1.26 11.51
CA ARG A 76 -9.24 2.24 11.57
C ARG A 76 -8.93 3.49 10.75
N ASN A 77 -7.72 4.02 10.88
CA ASN A 77 -7.28 5.18 10.09
C ASN A 77 -7.27 4.84 8.58
N LEU A 78 -6.77 3.65 8.21
CA LEU A 78 -6.84 3.18 6.82
C LEU A 78 -8.28 3.11 6.30
N ALA A 79 -9.20 2.56 7.10
CA ALA A 79 -10.61 2.47 6.73
C ALA A 79 -11.22 3.86 6.50
N GLU A 80 -10.93 4.83 7.38
CA GLU A 80 -11.36 6.22 7.23
C GLU A 80 -10.76 6.88 5.98
N THR A 81 -9.46 6.70 5.73
CA THR A 81 -8.80 7.23 4.52
C THR A 81 -9.44 6.66 3.26
N ILE A 82 -9.70 5.35 3.20
CA ILE A 82 -10.36 4.72 2.04
C ILE A 82 -11.78 5.25 1.89
N TRP A 83 -12.54 5.35 2.98
CA TRP A 83 -13.93 5.80 2.96
C TRP A 83 -14.08 7.22 2.41
N ASN A 84 -13.17 8.10 2.77
CA ASN A 84 -13.16 9.50 2.34
C ASN A 84 -12.36 9.75 1.06
N ASN A 85 -11.80 8.72 0.43
CA ASN A 85 -10.91 8.89 -0.71
C ASN A 85 -11.68 9.32 -1.97
N THR A 86 -11.34 10.49 -2.50
CA THR A 86 -11.85 11.01 -3.78
C THR A 86 -10.79 11.03 -4.88
N GLU A 87 -9.55 10.67 -4.56
CA GLU A 87 -8.43 10.68 -5.50
C GLU A 87 -8.40 9.40 -6.34
N LEU A 88 -8.94 9.48 -7.56
CA LEU A 88 -9.08 8.37 -8.47
C LEU A 88 -8.33 8.65 -9.78
N THR A 89 -7.28 7.88 -10.08
CA THR A 89 -6.41 8.13 -11.23
C THR A 89 -6.48 7.02 -12.27
N ILE A 90 -6.08 7.33 -13.51
CA ILE A 90 -5.71 6.31 -14.50
C ILE A 90 -4.20 6.08 -14.32
N PRO A 91 -3.76 4.86 -13.94
CA PRO A 91 -2.36 4.62 -13.67
C PRO A 91 -1.53 4.64 -14.95
N THR A 92 -0.25 5.02 -14.80
CA THR A 92 0.77 4.98 -15.85
C THR A 92 1.69 3.78 -15.60
N PRO A 93 1.49 2.65 -16.29
CA PRO A 93 2.33 1.47 -16.09
C PRO A 93 3.77 1.76 -16.46
N MET A 94 4.67 1.29 -15.61
CA MET A 94 6.11 1.29 -15.83
C MET A 94 6.59 -0.02 -16.44
N THR A 95 7.77 0.00 -17.04
CA THR A 95 8.47 -1.20 -17.52
C THR A 95 9.05 -1.97 -16.35
N PHE A 96 9.48 -3.21 -16.62
CA PHE A 96 10.15 -4.03 -15.61
C PHE A 96 11.52 -3.44 -15.23
N GLU A 97 12.28 -2.95 -16.20
CA GLU A 97 13.57 -2.28 -15.98
C GLU A 97 13.43 -1.03 -15.09
N GLU A 98 12.39 -0.22 -15.29
CA GLU A 98 12.09 0.94 -14.43
C GLU A 98 11.79 0.51 -12.99
N LEU A 99 11.10 -0.61 -12.82
CA LEU A 99 10.77 -1.16 -11.51
C LEU A 99 12.02 -1.71 -10.80
N GLU A 100 12.86 -2.46 -11.52
CA GLU A 100 14.13 -2.99 -10.99
C GLU A 100 15.07 -1.86 -10.58
N LYS A 101 15.21 -0.83 -11.42
CA LYS A 101 16.01 0.35 -11.09
C LYS A 101 15.49 1.04 -9.82
N LEU A 102 14.17 1.16 -9.69
CA LEU A 102 13.57 1.78 -8.50
C LEU A 102 13.84 0.93 -7.24
N ALA A 103 13.63 -0.37 -7.32
CA ALA A 103 13.92 -1.30 -6.22
C ALA A 103 15.40 -1.29 -5.83
N GLY A 104 16.32 -1.25 -6.80
CA GLY A 104 17.76 -1.16 -6.55
C GLY A 104 18.20 0.19 -5.97
N THR A 105 17.46 1.28 -6.22
CA THR A 105 17.79 2.62 -5.69
C THR A 105 17.41 2.78 -4.23
N TYR A 106 16.29 2.18 -3.81
CA TYR A 106 15.71 2.40 -2.47
C TYR A 106 15.69 1.15 -1.59
N GLY A 107 15.99 -0.03 -2.14
CA GLY A 107 15.92 -1.32 -1.45
C GLY A 107 17.28 -1.87 -0.99
N THR A 108 18.34 -1.07 -1.08
CA THR A 108 19.69 -1.42 -0.61
C THR A 108 20.06 -0.56 0.59
N GLU A 109 20.88 -1.10 1.50
CA GLU A 109 21.47 -0.36 2.64
C GLU A 109 22.78 0.38 2.26
N ASP A 110 23.20 0.26 1.00
CA ASP A 110 24.42 0.89 0.45
C ASP A 110 24.28 2.41 0.23
#